data_AF-R5CCT2-F1
#
_entry.id   AF-R5CCT2-F1
#
_cell.length_a   1.000
_cell.length_b   1.000
_cell.length_c   1.000
_cell.angle_alpha   90.00
_cell.angle_beta   90.00
_cell.angle_gamma   90.00
#
_symmetry.space_group_name_H-M   'P 1'
#
loop_
_entity.id
_entity.type
_entity.pdbx_description
1 polymer ?
#
loop_
_entity_poly.entity_id
_entity_poly.type
_entity_poly.pdbx_seq_one_letter_code
_entity_poly.pdbx_strand_id
1 'polypeptide(L)'
;MLAAIFTMVCCSEDIDFPLRGKLDEMATADGNSIKVRNDTLCIFPTDDFELFGTNVVDENNVEVLKRYTDSKTDFYWMKAKLGAWCEDIGLDSNKEYIIRREYYYQAIAGNGDYVFCPFVPDGSHMGLVERGDGDFAIGYRGGPNAAIDETDVMGNCKTMIIHIGYDADGNVVDKYFPCSPSDLEWHYSWFDMSSIIQ
;
A
#
# COMPACT_ATOMS: atom_id res chain seq x y z
N MET A 1 -7.03 -4.09 25.62
CA MET A 1 -7.07 -3.40 24.32
C MET A 1 -5.65 -2.98 24.03
N LEU A 2 -4.85 -3.86 23.42
CA LEU A 2 -3.47 -3.56 23.07
C LEU A 2 -3.49 -2.69 21.82
N ALA A 3 -2.98 -1.47 21.91
CA ALA A 3 -2.64 -0.67 20.74
C ALA A 3 -1.57 -1.42 19.94
N ALA A 4 -1.74 -1.52 18.63
CA ALA A 4 -0.72 -2.02 17.73
C ALA A 4 0.48 -1.05 17.80
N ILE A 5 1.56 -1.48 18.46
CA ILE A 5 2.82 -0.76 18.43
C ILE A 5 3.59 -1.32 17.24
N PHE A 6 3.63 -0.57 16.14
CA PHE A 6 4.63 -0.76 15.11
C PHE A 6 6.00 -0.51 15.75
N THR A 7 6.70 -1.58 16.13
CA THR A 7 8.11 -1.46 16.51
C THR A 7 8.90 -1.74 15.25
N MET A 8 9.22 -0.70 14.48
CA MET A 8 10.41 -0.75 13.63
C MET A 8 11.59 -0.90 14.60
N VAL A 9 12.02 -2.13 14.87
CA VAL A 9 13.32 -2.34 15.55
C VAL A 9 14.38 -2.05 14.50
N CYS A 10 14.60 -0.78 14.24
CA CYS A 10 15.73 -0.32 13.47
C CYS A 10 16.90 -0.23 14.45
N CYS A 11 18.00 -0.90 14.16
CA CYS A 11 19.24 -0.69 14.90
C CYS A 11 19.89 0.68 14.60
N SER A 12 19.19 1.60 13.92
CA SER A 12 19.60 3.01 13.78
C SER A 12 18.43 3.84 13.26
N GLU A 13 17.95 4.79 14.05
CA GLU A 13 17.18 5.92 13.52
C GLU A 13 18.03 6.61 12.44
N ASP A 14 17.65 6.53 11.17
CA ASP A 14 18.24 7.40 10.14
C ASP A 14 17.22 7.66 9.03
N ILE A 15 16.60 8.82 9.16
CA ILE A 15 15.97 9.59 8.09
C ILE A 15 17.13 10.11 7.22
N ASP A 16 17.13 9.72 5.94
CA ASP A 16 17.99 10.23 4.85
C ASP A 16 19.52 10.12 5.00
N PHE A 17 20.11 9.04 4.42
CA PHE A 17 21.46 8.87 3.77
C PHE A 17 22.17 7.53 4.12
N PRO A 18 23.07 7.02 3.25
CA PRO A 18 22.79 6.26 2.04
C PRO A 18 22.46 4.78 2.33
N LEU A 19 21.28 4.33 1.89
CA LEU A 19 20.80 2.93 2.00
C LEU A 19 21.77 1.86 1.47
N ARG A 20 22.75 2.23 0.64
CA ARG A 20 23.64 1.28 -0.06
C ARG A 20 24.55 0.46 0.85
N GLY A 21 24.87 0.94 2.06
CA GLY A 21 25.77 0.24 2.98
C GLY A 21 25.11 -0.89 3.79
N LYS A 22 23.79 -1.07 3.68
CA LYS A 22 23.00 -1.97 4.54
C LYS A 22 22.17 -2.98 3.75
N LEU A 23 22.50 -3.15 2.47
CA LEU A 23 21.88 -4.11 1.56
C LEU A 23 22.84 -5.26 1.33
N ASP A 24 22.39 -6.46 1.65
CA ASP A 24 23.13 -7.68 1.34
C ASP A 24 22.49 -8.37 0.14
N GLU A 25 23.34 -9.00 -0.69
CA GLU A 25 22.87 -9.83 -1.79
C GLU A 25 22.44 -11.19 -1.26
N MET A 26 21.23 -11.60 -1.64
CA MET A 26 20.68 -12.92 -1.33
C MET A 26 20.38 -13.63 -2.65
N ALA A 27 20.99 -14.81 -2.81
CA ALA A 27 20.63 -15.72 -3.90
C ALA A 27 19.28 -16.38 -3.59
N THR A 28 18.43 -16.48 -4.60
CA THR A 28 17.09 -17.08 -4.48
C THR A 28 17.03 -18.40 -5.25
N ALA A 29 16.08 -19.26 -4.88
CA ALA A 29 15.95 -20.61 -5.44
C ALA A 29 15.63 -20.62 -6.95
N ASP A 30 15.05 -19.53 -7.46
CA ASP A 30 14.77 -19.32 -8.89
C ASP A 30 15.99 -18.79 -9.68
N GLY A 31 17.16 -18.67 -9.05
CA GLY A 31 18.41 -18.24 -9.67
C GLY A 31 18.59 -16.73 -9.75
N ASN A 32 17.68 -15.93 -9.17
CA ASN A 32 17.86 -14.50 -9.05
C ASN A 32 18.81 -14.14 -7.89
N SER A 33 19.33 -12.90 -7.93
CA SER A 33 20.02 -12.28 -6.79
C SER A 33 19.29 -11.00 -6.44
N ILE A 34 18.84 -10.89 -5.19
CA ILE A 34 18.07 -9.76 -4.69
C ILE A 34 18.85 -9.00 -3.63
N LYS A 35 18.58 -7.70 -3.50
CA LYS A 35 19.17 -6.86 -2.45
C LYS A 35 18.23 -6.79 -1.25
N VAL A 36 18.62 -7.39 -0.14
CA VAL A 36 17.84 -7.44 1.10
C VAL A 36 18.42 -6.46 2.11
N ARG A 37 17.56 -5.64 2.69
CA ARG A 37 17.91 -4.72 3.76
C ARG A 37 17.99 -5.49 5.09
N ASN A 38 19.18 -5.52 5.69
CA ASN A 38 19.46 -6.35 6.86
C ASN A 38 19.40 -5.61 8.22
N ASP A 39 19.25 -4.28 8.21
CA ASP A 39 19.06 -3.46 9.42
C ASP A 39 17.59 -3.28 9.82
N THR A 40 16.66 -3.88 9.07
CA THR A 40 15.23 -3.67 9.20
C THR A 40 14.51 -5.01 9.23
N LEU A 41 13.71 -5.24 10.28
CA LEU A 41 12.69 -6.27 10.32
C LEU A 41 11.32 -5.57 10.35
N CYS A 42 10.52 -5.77 9.32
CA CYS A 42 9.14 -5.29 9.30
C CYS A 42 8.25 -6.27 10.07
N ILE A 43 7.45 -5.78 11.02
CA ILE A 43 6.53 -6.62 11.78
C ILE A 43 5.11 -6.17 11.42
N PHE A 44 4.29 -7.08 10.92
CA PHE A 44 2.89 -6.86 10.56
C PHE A 44 2.00 -7.76 11.43
N PRO A 45 1.87 -7.47 12.74
CA PRO A 45 1.41 -8.46 13.70
C PRO A 45 -0.11 -8.61 13.78
N THR A 46 -0.88 -7.67 13.23
CA THR A 46 -2.33 -7.58 13.41
C THR A 46 -3.09 -7.93 12.14
N ASP A 47 -4.30 -8.45 12.35
CA ASP A 47 -5.25 -8.82 11.30
C ASP A 47 -6.25 -7.66 11.03
N ASP A 48 -6.24 -6.63 11.88
CA ASP A 48 -7.17 -5.50 11.88
C ASP A 48 -6.68 -4.34 10.98
N PHE A 49 -6.59 -4.57 9.67
CA PHE A 49 -6.38 -3.48 8.72
C PHE A 49 -7.69 -2.74 8.48
N GLU A 50 -7.92 -1.66 9.23
CA GLU A 50 -9.12 -0.82 9.06
C GLU A 50 -9.25 -0.31 7.62
N LEU A 51 -10.49 -0.17 7.13
CA LEU A 51 -10.75 0.45 5.84
C LEU A 51 -10.66 1.98 5.96
N PHE A 52 -9.87 2.60 5.08
CA PHE A 52 -9.72 4.04 5.01
C PHE A 52 -10.87 4.66 4.20
N GLY A 53 -11.78 5.37 4.88
CA GLY A 53 -12.89 6.07 4.25
C GLY A 53 -13.91 5.12 3.63
N THR A 54 -14.92 4.70 4.39
CA THR A 54 -15.93 3.73 3.91
C THR A 54 -17.25 4.37 3.48
N ASN A 55 -17.44 5.66 3.73
CA ASN A 55 -18.69 6.33 3.47
C ASN A 55 -18.70 6.92 2.05
N VAL A 56 -19.68 6.49 1.26
CA VAL A 56 -19.99 7.11 -0.02
C VAL A 56 -20.63 8.47 0.23
N VAL A 57 -20.12 9.52 -0.42
CA VAL A 57 -20.63 10.88 -0.21
C VAL A 57 -21.89 11.14 -1.06
N ASP A 58 -21.92 10.62 -2.29
CA ASP A 58 -23.11 10.61 -3.16
C ASP A 58 -23.23 9.25 -3.85
N GLU A 59 -24.23 8.46 -3.43
CA GLU A 59 -24.49 7.12 -3.98
C GLU A 59 -24.90 7.13 -5.46
N ASN A 60 -25.41 8.27 -5.97
CA ASN A 60 -25.82 8.37 -7.38
C ASN A 60 -24.67 8.77 -8.31
N ASN A 61 -23.52 9.13 -7.74
CA ASN A 61 -22.39 9.68 -8.49
C ASN A 61 -21.09 8.94 -8.16
N VAL A 62 -21.18 7.61 -8.16
CA VAL A 62 -20.08 6.68 -7.90
C VAL A 62 -19.41 6.25 -9.20
N GLU A 63 -18.09 6.23 -9.20
CA GLU A 63 -17.26 5.67 -10.26
C GLU A 63 -16.24 4.68 -9.70
N VAL A 64 -15.85 3.74 -10.55
CA VAL A 64 -14.85 2.71 -10.23
C VAL A 64 -13.86 2.62 -11.37
N LEU A 65 -12.59 2.92 -11.07
CA LEU A 65 -11.50 2.68 -12.01
C LEU A 65 -10.86 1.34 -11.67
N LYS A 66 -10.70 0.47 -12.67
CA LYS A 66 -10.00 -0.81 -12.50
C LYS A 66 -8.54 -0.65 -12.92
N ARG A 67 -7.63 -1.37 -12.25
CA ARG A 67 -6.17 -1.33 -12.47
C ARG A 67 -5.56 0.01 -12.06
N TYR A 68 -4.34 0.28 -12.48
CA TYR A 68 -3.55 1.46 -12.17
C TYR A 68 -2.88 2.03 -13.44
N THR A 69 -2.56 3.31 -13.44
CA THR A 69 -1.89 3.99 -14.57
C THR A 69 -0.37 3.92 -14.50
N ASP A 70 0.19 3.87 -13.30
CA ASP A 70 1.65 3.80 -13.09
C ASP A 70 1.99 3.04 -11.80
N SER A 71 3.23 2.57 -11.69
CA SER A 71 3.73 1.86 -10.52
C SER A 71 5.19 2.19 -10.22
N LYS A 72 5.53 2.22 -8.94
CA LYS A 72 6.90 2.37 -8.46
C LYS A 72 7.20 1.27 -7.46
N THR A 73 8.28 0.54 -7.70
CA THR A 73 8.71 -0.56 -6.85
C THR A 73 9.97 -0.17 -6.09
N ASP A 74 10.05 -0.52 -4.81
CA ASP A 74 11.30 -0.35 -4.05
C ASP A 74 12.40 -1.23 -4.68
N PHE A 75 13.61 -0.69 -4.80
CA PHE A 75 14.74 -1.40 -5.42
C PHE A 75 15.38 -2.46 -4.51
N TYR A 76 14.84 -2.64 -3.31
CA TYR A 76 15.33 -3.52 -2.27
C TYR A 76 14.18 -4.29 -1.63
N TRP A 77 14.52 -5.38 -0.97
CA TRP A 77 13.64 -6.24 -0.21
C TRP A 77 13.89 -6.07 1.29
N MET A 78 12.94 -6.46 2.12
CA MET A 78 12.99 -6.37 3.58
C MET A 78 12.59 -7.71 4.19
N LYS A 79 13.21 -8.06 5.33
CA LYS A 79 12.73 -9.17 6.14
C LYS A 79 11.44 -8.76 6.83
N ALA A 80 10.48 -9.67 6.90
CA ALA A 80 9.22 -9.44 7.59
C ALA A 80 8.76 -10.65 8.42
N LYS A 81 8.13 -10.35 9.56
CA LYS A 81 7.25 -11.27 10.28
C LYS A 81 5.81 -10.84 10.09
N LEU A 82 4.99 -11.79 9.66
CA LEU A 82 3.58 -11.56 9.35
C LEU A 82 2.71 -12.15 10.48
N GLY A 83 1.58 -11.50 10.75
CA GLY A 83 0.60 -11.93 11.73
C GLY A 83 -0.23 -13.13 11.25
N ALA A 84 -1.25 -13.49 12.04
CA ALA A 84 -2.09 -14.65 11.74
C ALA A 84 -2.84 -14.49 10.41
N TRP A 85 -3.18 -13.27 10.00
CA TRP A 85 -3.79 -12.94 8.70
C TRP A 85 -3.07 -13.54 7.49
N CYS A 86 -1.75 -13.81 7.57
CA CYS A 86 -1.03 -14.37 6.43
C CYS A 86 -1.42 -15.84 6.13
N GLU A 87 -2.02 -16.53 7.11
CA GLU A 87 -2.53 -17.89 6.92
C GLU A 87 -3.69 -17.92 5.92
N ASP A 88 -4.48 -16.86 5.81
CA ASP A 88 -5.58 -16.74 4.84
C ASP A 88 -5.08 -16.71 3.40
N ILE A 89 -3.86 -16.23 3.18
CA ILE A 89 -3.18 -16.28 1.88
C ILE A 89 -2.26 -17.51 1.75
N GLY A 90 -2.31 -18.45 2.69
CA GLY A 90 -1.58 -19.73 2.65
C GLY A 90 -0.12 -19.64 3.08
N LEU A 91 0.21 -18.69 3.96
CA LEU A 91 1.52 -18.56 4.58
C LEU A 91 1.53 -19.09 6.02
N ASP A 92 2.71 -19.38 6.55
CA ASP A 92 2.92 -19.76 7.95
C ASP A 92 3.34 -18.52 8.77
N SER A 93 2.51 -18.14 9.74
CA SER A 93 2.71 -17.00 10.63
C SER A 93 3.95 -17.14 11.55
N ASN A 94 4.49 -18.35 11.69
CA ASN A 94 5.70 -18.60 12.48
C ASN A 94 7.00 -18.38 11.68
N LYS A 95 6.91 -18.13 10.38
CA LYS A 95 8.06 -17.95 9.49
C LYS A 95 8.38 -16.48 9.23
N GLU A 96 9.62 -16.25 8.81
CA GLU A 96 10.08 -14.98 8.25
C GLU A 96 10.00 -15.02 6.73
N TYR A 97 9.65 -13.87 6.14
CA TYR A 97 9.51 -13.69 4.71
C TYR A 97 10.37 -12.54 4.22
N ILE A 98 10.64 -12.54 2.91
CA ILE A 98 11.31 -11.47 2.21
C ILE A 98 10.27 -10.75 1.36
N ILE A 99 9.98 -9.51 1.73
CA ILE A 99 8.93 -8.69 1.14
C ILE A 99 9.49 -7.46 0.42
N ARG A 100 8.68 -6.89 -0.46
CA ARG A 100 8.95 -5.63 -1.14
C ARG A 100 7.68 -4.78 -1.16
N ARG A 101 7.84 -3.47 -0.99
CA ARG A 101 6.73 -2.53 -1.15
C ARG A 101 6.63 -2.13 -2.60
N GLU A 102 5.43 -2.20 -3.13
CA GLU A 102 5.10 -1.80 -4.48
C GLU A 102 4.01 -0.75 -4.43
N TYR A 103 4.27 0.42 -4.99
CA TYR A 103 3.35 1.54 -4.99
C TYR A 103 2.64 1.62 -6.33
N TYR A 104 1.33 1.77 -6.28
CA TYR A 104 0.47 1.82 -7.45
C TYR A 104 -0.23 3.17 -7.47
N TYR A 105 -0.32 3.75 -8.67
CA TYR A 105 -0.82 5.09 -8.89
C TYR A 105 -1.98 5.08 -9.88
N GLN A 106 -2.98 5.89 -9.60
CA GLN A 106 -4.13 6.08 -10.47
C GLN A 106 -4.44 7.56 -10.63
N ALA A 107 -4.64 7.98 -11.88
CA ALA A 107 -5.07 9.34 -12.18
C ALA A 107 -6.61 9.38 -12.22
N ILE A 108 -7.21 10.33 -11.50
CA ILE A 108 -8.62 10.68 -11.62
C ILE A 108 -8.71 12.00 -12.39
N ALA A 109 -9.49 12.02 -13.48
CA ALA A 109 -9.70 13.23 -14.27
C ALA A 109 -10.59 14.22 -13.51
N GLY A 110 -10.35 15.51 -13.69
CA GLY A 110 -11.20 16.55 -13.12
C GLY A 110 -12.62 16.53 -13.68
N ASN A 111 -13.59 16.95 -12.87
CA ASN A 111 -15.00 16.99 -13.24
C ASN A 111 -15.63 18.33 -12.80
N GLY A 112 -15.25 19.43 -13.46
CA GLY A 112 -15.84 20.75 -13.19
C GLY A 112 -15.79 21.17 -11.71
N ASP A 113 -16.96 21.49 -11.15
CA ASP A 113 -17.12 21.91 -9.75
C ASP A 113 -17.21 20.74 -8.74
N TYR A 114 -16.94 19.51 -9.17
CA TYR A 114 -16.97 18.35 -8.30
C TYR A 114 -15.59 18.03 -7.71
N VAL A 115 -15.59 17.58 -6.46
CA VAL A 115 -14.42 17.02 -5.80
C VAL A 115 -14.61 15.51 -5.67
N PHE A 116 -13.62 14.72 -6.11
CA PHE A 116 -13.66 13.29 -5.88
C PHE A 116 -13.47 12.99 -4.40
N CYS A 117 -14.28 12.08 -3.88
CA CYS A 117 -14.23 11.60 -2.50
C CYS A 117 -13.95 10.10 -2.52
N PRO A 118 -12.73 9.67 -2.13
CA PRO A 118 -12.36 8.25 -2.17
C PRO A 118 -13.17 7.46 -1.14
N PHE A 119 -13.57 6.24 -1.50
CA PHE A 119 -14.07 5.29 -0.52
C PHE A 119 -13.57 3.86 -0.80
N VAL A 120 -13.66 3.00 0.22
CA VAL A 120 -13.26 1.59 0.15
C VAL A 120 -14.45 0.72 0.54
N PRO A 121 -15.13 0.07 -0.42
CA PRO A 121 -16.33 -0.72 -0.11
C PRO A 121 -16.01 -1.99 0.69
N ASP A 122 -14.87 -2.62 0.40
CA ASP A 122 -14.36 -3.79 1.08
C ASP A 122 -12.82 -3.84 1.00
N GLY A 123 -12.22 -4.73 1.81
CA GLY A 123 -10.77 -4.86 1.88
C GLY A 123 -10.13 -5.68 0.76
N SER A 124 -10.90 -6.23 -0.18
CA SER A 124 -10.43 -7.26 -1.10
C SER A 124 -9.86 -6.74 -2.42
N HIS A 125 -10.09 -5.46 -2.74
CA HIS A 125 -9.71 -4.85 -4.03
C HIS A 125 -8.85 -3.60 -3.86
N MET A 126 -8.22 -3.41 -2.71
CA MET A 126 -7.44 -2.21 -2.44
C MET A 126 -6.15 -2.50 -1.67
N GLY A 127 -5.13 -1.68 -1.92
CA GLY A 127 -3.85 -1.75 -1.23
C GLY A 127 -3.88 -1.10 0.16
N LEU A 128 -2.70 -0.83 0.70
CA LEU A 128 -2.48 -0.21 1.99
C LEU A 128 -2.11 1.27 1.86
N VAL A 129 -2.50 2.05 2.86
CA VAL A 129 -2.03 3.41 3.11
C VAL A 129 -1.45 3.51 4.50
N GLU A 130 -0.30 4.16 4.62
CA GLU A 130 0.28 4.49 5.91
C GLU A 130 -0.59 5.53 6.61
N ARG A 131 -0.86 5.33 7.89
CA ARG A 131 -1.62 6.21 8.78
C ARG A 131 -0.66 7.14 9.51
N GLY A 132 -1.21 8.23 10.06
CA GLY A 132 -0.40 9.23 10.78
C GLY A 132 0.22 8.73 12.09
N ASP A 133 -0.23 7.58 12.58
CA ASP A 133 0.29 6.87 13.76
C ASP A 133 1.36 5.82 13.42
N GLY A 134 1.73 5.69 12.13
CA GLY A 134 2.72 4.73 11.65
C GLY A 134 2.16 3.33 11.38
N ASP A 135 0.85 3.12 11.49
CA ASP A 135 0.18 1.87 11.14
C ASP A 135 -0.35 1.88 9.68
N PHE A 136 -0.92 0.79 9.19
CA PHE A 136 -1.51 0.69 7.86
C PHE A 136 -3.04 0.53 7.91
N ALA A 137 -3.72 1.11 6.93
CA ALA A 137 -5.14 0.88 6.66
C ALA A 137 -5.30 0.40 5.21
N ILE A 138 -6.35 -0.37 4.90
CA ILE A 138 -6.68 -0.70 3.52
C ILE A 138 -7.32 0.52 2.88
N GLY A 139 -6.75 1.00 1.78
CA GLY A 139 -7.27 2.14 1.07
C GLY A 139 -6.28 2.74 0.08
N TYR A 140 -6.61 3.95 -0.34
CA TYR A 140 -5.73 4.79 -1.12
C TYR A 140 -5.85 6.25 -0.68
N ARG A 141 -4.81 7.04 -0.95
CA ARG A 141 -4.82 8.48 -0.69
C ARG A 141 -4.73 9.24 -2.01
N GLY A 142 -5.46 10.35 -2.10
CA GLY A 142 -5.14 11.39 -3.09
C GLY A 142 -3.78 11.99 -2.76
N GLY A 143 -2.85 11.97 -3.70
CA GLY A 143 -1.51 12.51 -3.50
C GLY A 143 -1.50 14.03 -3.31
N PRO A 144 -0.46 14.59 -2.65
CA PRO A 144 -0.33 16.03 -2.40
C PRO A 144 -0.16 16.89 -3.66
N ASN A 145 0.02 16.27 -4.83
CA ASN A 145 0.03 16.93 -6.14
C ASN A 145 -1.33 16.79 -6.85
N ALA A 146 -2.44 16.87 -6.12
CA ALA A 146 -3.64 17.49 -6.68
C ALA A 146 -3.37 18.99 -6.82
N ALA A 147 -2.36 19.34 -7.63
CA ALA A 147 -2.15 20.71 -8.01
C ALA A 147 -3.39 21.11 -8.80
N ILE A 148 -4.04 22.17 -8.35
CA ILE A 148 -5.05 22.91 -9.11
C ILE A 148 -4.29 23.65 -10.23
N ASP A 149 -3.59 22.91 -11.08
CA ASP A 149 -2.82 23.44 -12.20
C ASP A 149 -3.57 23.06 -13.47
N GLU A 150 -4.59 23.86 -13.80
CA GLU A 150 -5.22 24.15 -15.12
C GLU A 150 -5.35 23.05 -16.20
N THR A 151 -5.09 21.79 -15.89
CA THR A 151 -4.96 20.67 -16.82
C THR A 151 -5.60 19.42 -16.23
N ASP A 152 -6.93 19.40 -16.15
CA ASP A 152 -7.81 18.20 -16.17
C ASP A 152 -7.49 16.97 -15.28
N VAL A 153 -6.51 16.99 -14.38
CA VAL A 153 -6.12 15.86 -13.54
C VAL A 153 -6.35 16.21 -12.07
N MET A 154 -7.52 15.85 -11.56
CA MET A 154 -7.82 15.93 -10.14
C MET A 154 -7.36 14.65 -9.44
N GLY A 155 -6.06 14.57 -9.16
CA GLY A 155 -5.53 13.67 -8.14
C GLY A 155 -4.70 12.51 -8.65
N ASN A 156 -3.43 12.52 -8.25
CA ASN A 156 -2.55 11.35 -8.31
C ASN A 156 -2.84 10.46 -7.11
N CYS A 157 -3.78 9.54 -7.24
CA CYS A 157 -4.10 8.58 -6.19
C CYS A 157 -2.98 7.57 -6.03
N LYS A 158 -2.72 7.15 -4.79
CA LYS A 158 -1.64 6.21 -4.46
C LYS A 158 -2.10 5.18 -3.43
N THR A 159 -1.72 3.94 -3.66
CA THR A 159 -1.80 2.84 -2.69
C THR A 159 -0.50 2.01 -2.69
N MET A 160 -0.31 1.15 -1.70
CA MET A 160 0.84 0.26 -1.57
C MET A 160 0.38 -1.19 -1.47
N ILE A 161 0.94 -2.09 -2.25
CA ILE A 161 0.81 -3.54 -2.05
C ILE A 161 2.12 -4.08 -1.50
N ILE A 162 2.03 -5.05 -0.60
CA ILE A 162 3.18 -5.82 -0.13
C ILE A 162 3.32 -7.04 -1.03
N HIS A 163 4.42 -7.11 -1.77
CA HIS A 163 4.83 -8.31 -2.51
C HIS A 163 5.66 -9.20 -1.59
N ILE A 164 5.16 -10.40 -1.31
CA ILE A 164 5.81 -11.44 -0.51
C ILE A 164 6.48 -12.39 -1.49
N GLY A 165 7.72 -12.06 -1.86
CA GLY A 165 8.42 -12.73 -2.95
C GLY A 165 9.02 -14.07 -2.54
N TYR A 166 9.61 -14.13 -1.34
CA TYR A 166 10.36 -15.30 -0.88
C TYR A 166 10.17 -15.60 0.60
N ASP A 167 10.47 -16.81 1.01
CA ASP A 167 10.71 -17.14 2.42
C ASP A 167 12.16 -16.82 2.84
N ALA A 168 12.47 -16.99 4.12
CA ALA A 168 13.82 -16.74 4.66
C ALA A 168 14.94 -17.58 4.02
N ASP A 169 14.61 -18.73 3.43
CA ASP A 169 15.55 -19.62 2.74
C ASP A 169 15.72 -19.26 1.25
N GLY A 170 14.94 -18.29 0.75
CA GLY A 170 14.97 -17.83 -0.64
C GLY A 170 14.10 -18.66 -1.58
N ASN A 171 13.22 -19.51 -1.06
CA ASN A 171 12.24 -20.20 -1.90
C ASN A 171 11.17 -19.22 -2.36
N VAL A 172 10.72 -19.37 -3.59
CA VAL A 172 9.68 -18.50 -4.18
C VAL A 172 8.35 -18.72 -3.46
N VAL A 173 7.74 -17.62 -3.04
CA VAL A 173 6.41 -17.55 -2.44
C VAL A 173 5.43 -16.88 -3.40
N ASP A 174 5.82 -15.73 -3.95
CA ASP A 174 5.07 -14.94 -4.94
C ASP A 174 3.59 -14.70 -4.58
N LYS A 175 3.37 -14.01 -3.46
CA LYS A 175 2.02 -13.61 -3.00
C LYS A 175 1.94 -12.11 -2.77
N TYR A 176 0.72 -11.60 -2.76
CA TYR A 176 0.45 -10.18 -2.57
C TYR A 176 -0.53 -9.98 -1.42
N PHE A 177 -0.38 -8.85 -0.72
CA PHE A 177 -1.29 -8.41 0.32
C PHE A 177 -1.53 -6.90 0.21
N PRO A 178 -2.78 -6.41 0.37
CA PRO A 178 -4.02 -7.15 0.66
C PRO A 178 -4.66 -7.85 -0.55
N CYS A 179 -4.31 -7.41 -1.76
CA CYS A 179 -4.81 -7.97 -3.02
C CYS A 179 -3.70 -8.00 -4.08
N SER A 180 -3.97 -8.66 -5.21
CA SER A 180 -3.05 -8.65 -6.34
C SER A 180 -3.11 -7.30 -7.07
N PRO A 181 -2.02 -6.84 -7.70
CA PRO A 181 -2.03 -5.59 -8.48
C PRO A 181 -3.09 -5.55 -9.60
N SER A 182 -3.44 -6.71 -10.16
CA SER A 182 -4.50 -6.85 -11.17
C SER A 182 -5.91 -6.62 -10.62
N ASP A 183 -6.09 -6.75 -9.32
CA ASP A 183 -7.39 -6.77 -8.64
C ASP A 183 -7.74 -5.40 -8.04
N LEU A 184 -6.86 -4.40 -8.21
CA LEU A 184 -7.08 -3.04 -7.72
C LEU A 184 -8.31 -2.38 -8.36
N GLU A 185 -9.20 -1.88 -7.51
CA GLU A 185 -10.37 -1.09 -7.86
C GLU A 185 -10.43 0.21 -7.06
N TRP A 186 -10.42 1.36 -7.74
CA TRP A 186 -10.40 2.68 -7.14
C TRP A 186 -11.82 3.26 -7.15
N HIS A 187 -12.49 3.15 -6.01
CA HIS A 187 -13.88 3.58 -5.82
C HIS A 187 -13.92 5.01 -5.29
N TYR A 188 -14.65 5.90 -5.96
CA TYR A 188 -14.89 7.26 -5.49
C TYR A 188 -16.29 7.72 -5.83
N SER A 189 -16.79 8.67 -5.04
CA SER A 189 -18.00 9.42 -5.38
C SER A 189 -17.65 10.88 -5.64
N TRP A 190 -18.36 11.54 -6.54
CA TRP A 190 -18.23 12.97 -6.78
C TRP A 190 -19.08 13.77 -5.80
N PHE A 191 -18.48 14.77 -5.16
CA PHE A 191 -19.18 15.73 -4.32
C PHE A 191 -19.26 17.09 -5.02
N ASP A 192 -20.46 17.62 -5.21
CA ASP A 192 -20.70 18.92 -5.84
C ASP A 192 -20.36 20.07 -4.87
N MET A 193 -19.30 20.81 -5.17
CA MET A 193 -18.88 21.96 -4.34
C MET A 193 -19.82 23.15 -4.41
N SER A 194 -20.66 23.24 -5.45
CA SER A 194 -21.65 24.33 -5.56
C SER A 194 -22.68 24.28 -4.41
N SER A 195 -22.85 23.11 -3.79
CA SER A 195 -23.71 22.92 -2.61
C SER A 195 -23.19 23.60 -1.34
N ILE A 196 -21.90 23.95 -1.28
CA ILE A 196 -21.25 24.59 -0.11
C ILE A 196 -21.24 26.12 -0.23
N ILE A 197 -21.25 26.68 -1.44
CA ILE A 197 -21.02 28.12 -1.70
C ILE A 197 -22.33 28.95 -1.58
N GLN A 198 -23.26 28.57 -0.69
CA GLN A 198 -24.50 29.34 -0.42
C GLN A 198 -24.29 30.46 0.62
#